data_AF-A0A5B2V807-F1
#
_entry.id   AF-A0A5B2V807-F1
#
_cell.length_a   1.000
_cell.length_b   1.000
_cell.length_c   1.000
_cell.angle_alpha   90.00
_cell.angle_beta   90.00
_cell.angle_gamma   90.00
#
_symmetry.space_group_name_H-M   'P 1'
#
loop_
_entity.id
_entity.type
_entity.pdbx_description
1 polymer ?
#
loop_
_entity_poly.entity_id
_entity_poly.type
_entity_poly.pdbx_seq_one_letter_code
_entity_poly.pdbx_strand_id
1 'polypeptide(L)'
;MSGSRASSRADGLAPTDPVAVREALAKVTASDAFRGAPQLASFLTCIVGMALEGRGSEIKGYTIATQALGRGPDFDPQTDPIVRVEAMRLRRALEAYYGEAGACDPLRIVIPRGSYVPLFEAVAPPEPAALDQGADEPAPVAVEPPAPDPAPRPAVRPKPPGAQAAPPPSRLPWRFATVLAIVAFTTAGLASLPLRPAPAAPSPDTGLFKPRLAVAVMGDEGGAEAARLREDVVDALAEFGEVAVVEKPADLAGTTGAYVLSLRPVSREGVSLAHVRLTAAQGGRVIWAREVALEPGEDGLTPARRIAARIAQPYGVVLSDLRAAGGRDPALRCVVDTFDYWRRPSRETHLAARDCLRAAVERAPRGALAQAHLSRITLEEARAGYNAEPDPVGRAWSEAREAVMLQPESARAHQAVMNVLFHKGDVDGALAAGRRAVELSPGDADLRANVGSRLVQAGRFQDGAAQMARAIAGSPAPPAWYQFPLFVAAVMTGDEAAARNAAARIDPSEFAMGHLARALAAKQAGRMAEAQSEMTAFLERRPDMRRELRRELVLRLGHGPTVERFEAELAALMPQDIKAGRPPG
;
A
#
# COMPACT_ATOMS: atom_id res chain seq x y z
N MET A 1 -40.70 9.28 47.61
CA MET A 1 -39.46 9.20 48.40
C MET A 1 -38.67 7.97 47.96
N SER A 2 -37.60 8.16 47.20
CA SER A 2 -36.28 7.52 47.39
C SER A 2 -35.38 8.03 46.28
N GLY A 3 -34.31 8.72 46.68
CA GLY A 3 -33.53 9.60 45.84
C GLY A 3 -32.26 8.98 45.27
N SER A 4 -31.83 9.60 44.18
CA SER A 4 -30.45 9.99 43.82
C SER A 4 -29.28 9.26 44.50
N ARG A 5 -28.48 8.55 43.68
CA ARG A 5 -27.02 8.66 43.71
C ARG A 5 -26.46 8.62 42.28
N ALA A 6 -26.15 9.80 41.75
CA ALA A 6 -25.03 9.98 40.83
C ALA A 6 -23.79 10.34 41.66
N SER A 7 -22.63 9.72 41.39
CA SER A 7 -21.30 10.37 41.31
C SER A 7 -20.13 9.36 41.28
N SER A 8 -19.14 9.73 40.47
CA SER A 8 -17.70 9.42 40.50
C SER A 8 -17.18 8.00 40.24
N ARG A 9 -16.72 7.78 39.00
CA ARG A 9 -15.42 7.12 38.74
C ARG A 9 -14.59 8.01 37.83
N ALA A 10 -14.20 9.15 38.39
CA ALA A 10 -12.91 9.78 38.11
C ALA A 10 -12.04 9.50 39.35
N ASP A 11 -10.75 9.33 39.12
CA ASP A 11 -9.65 9.12 40.09
C ASP A 11 -9.41 7.69 40.61
N GLY A 12 -8.27 7.14 40.18
CA GLY A 12 -7.73 5.87 40.64
C GLY A 12 -6.49 5.41 39.86
N LEU A 13 -5.63 6.31 39.35
CA LEU A 13 -4.27 5.92 38.94
C LEU A 13 -3.46 5.84 40.24
N ALA A 14 -3.12 4.63 40.69
CA ALA A 14 -2.14 4.46 41.76
C ALA A 14 -0.84 5.20 41.38
N PRO A 15 -0.08 5.75 42.34
CA PRO A 15 1.21 6.36 42.02
C PRO A 15 2.09 5.27 41.43
N THR A 16 2.26 5.33 40.11
CA THR A 16 3.08 4.38 39.39
C THR A 16 4.52 4.62 39.83
N ASP A 17 5.20 3.58 40.31
CA ASP A 17 6.58 3.71 40.77
C ASP A 17 7.47 4.29 39.65
N PRO A 18 8.04 5.50 39.81
CA PRO A 18 8.86 6.14 38.79
C PRO A 18 10.08 5.30 38.40
N VAL A 19 10.57 4.42 39.29
CA VAL A 19 11.66 3.48 39.00
C VAL A 19 11.17 2.41 38.02
N ALA A 20 10.05 1.74 38.31
CA ALA A 20 9.46 0.74 37.43
C ALA A 20 9.09 1.29 36.04
N VAL A 21 8.60 2.54 35.96
CA VAL A 21 8.33 3.20 34.67
C VAL A 21 9.60 3.43 33.86
N ARG A 22 10.69 3.85 34.51
CA ARG A 22 11.99 4.03 33.83
C ARG A 22 12.60 2.72 33.37
N GLU A 23 12.44 1.65 34.14
CA GLU A 23 12.86 0.30 33.75
C GLU A 23 12.07 -0.21 32.53
N ALA A 24 10.74 -0.05 32.53
CA ALA A 24 9.91 -0.40 31.39
C ALA A 24 10.30 0.41 30.13
N LEU A 25 10.53 1.72 30.28
CA LEU A 25 11.02 2.57 29.19
C LEU A 25 12.36 2.07 28.63
N ALA A 26 13.30 1.69 29.50
CA ALA A 26 14.61 1.18 29.07
C ALA A 26 14.49 -0.13 28.28
N LYS A 27 13.65 -1.06 28.74
CA LYS A 27 13.39 -2.32 28.03
C LYS A 27 12.75 -2.08 26.66
N VAL A 28 11.70 -1.25 26.61
CA VAL A 28 11.00 -0.92 25.36
C VAL A 28 11.96 -0.28 24.36
N THR A 29 12.74 0.72 24.77
CA THR A 29 13.64 1.45 23.86
C THR A 29 14.84 0.61 23.40
N ALA A 30 15.25 -0.40 24.16
CA ALA A 30 16.30 -1.37 23.77
C ALA A 30 15.79 -2.51 22.88
N SER A 31 14.48 -2.68 22.74
CA SER A 31 13.87 -3.76 21.96
C SER A 31 14.11 -3.63 20.45
N ASP A 32 14.00 -4.75 19.73
CA ASP A 32 14.14 -4.78 18.28
C ASP A 32 13.10 -3.90 17.56
N ALA A 33 11.91 -3.74 18.16
CA ALA A 33 10.86 -2.85 17.65
C ALA A 33 11.28 -1.36 17.66
N PHE A 34 12.22 -0.96 18.52
CA PHE A 34 12.70 0.43 18.66
C PHE A 34 14.13 0.65 18.17
N ARG A 35 14.92 -0.42 17.99
CA ARG A 35 16.34 -0.36 17.58
C ARG A 35 16.58 0.33 16.24
N GLY A 36 15.63 0.22 15.30
CA GLY A 36 15.68 0.88 13.98
C GLY A 36 15.01 2.26 13.92
N ALA A 37 14.45 2.76 15.03
CA ALA A 37 13.56 3.93 15.04
C ALA A 37 13.93 4.95 16.13
N PRO A 38 15.06 5.68 15.98
CA PRO A 38 15.55 6.61 17.00
C PRO A 38 14.59 7.76 17.31
N GLN A 39 13.75 8.15 16.33
CA GLN A 39 12.72 9.18 16.52
C GLN A 39 11.57 8.70 17.44
N LEU A 40 11.16 7.43 17.35
CA LEU A 40 10.15 6.85 18.22
C LEU A 40 10.67 6.69 19.65
N ALA A 41 11.92 6.26 19.80
CA ALA A 41 12.56 6.20 21.11
C ALA A 41 12.68 7.59 21.75
N SER A 42 13.04 8.61 20.97
CA SER A 42 13.12 10.02 21.43
C SER A 42 11.75 10.56 21.82
N PHE A 43 10.71 10.30 21.01
CA PHE A 43 9.32 10.65 21.32
C PHE A 43 8.90 10.01 22.64
N LEU A 44 9.00 8.68 22.75
CA LEU A 44 8.55 7.94 23.94
C LEU A 44 9.28 8.42 25.20
N THR A 45 10.60 8.60 25.10
CA THR A 45 11.42 9.09 26.21
C THR A 45 11.00 10.49 26.66
N CYS A 46 10.73 11.39 25.70
CA CYS A 46 10.26 12.75 25.99
C CYS A 46 8.93 12.75 26.74
N ILE A 47 7.92 12.03 26.26
CA ILE A 47 6.59 12.06 26.87
C ILE A 47 6.54 11.34 28.22
N VAL A 48 7.30 10.25 28.38
CA VAL A 48 7.40 9.53 29.66
C VAL A 48 8.16 10.37 30.68
N GLY A 49 9.26 11.03 30.28
CA GLY A 49 9.99 11.97 31.14
C GLY A 49 9.10 13.10 31.64
N MET A 50 8.40 13.79 30.74
CA MET A 50 7.45 14.84 31.12
C MET A 50 6.31 14.34 32.02
N ALA A 51 5.81 13.13 31.81
CA ALA A 51 4.78 12.54 32.65
C ALA A 51 5.30 12.25 34.08
N LEU A 52 6.52 11.73 34.21
CA LEU A 52 7.18 11.47 35.50
C LEU A 52 7.53 12.77 36.25
N GLU A 53 7.77 13.87 35.54
CA GLU A 53 7.96 15.22 36.10
C GLU A 53 6.64 15.89 36.53
N GLY A 54 5.49 15.24 36.32
CA GLY A 54 4.16 15.82 36.60
C GLY A 54 3.69 16.85 35.57
N ARG A 55 4.38 16.96 34.42
CA ARG A 55 4.11 17.93 33.34
C ARG A 55 3.23 17.36 32.23
N GLY A 56 2.35 16.42 32.55
CA GLY A 56 1.48 15.73 31.58
C GLY A 56 0.59 16.68 30.75
N SER A 57 0.15 17.80 31.34
CA SER A 57 -0.68 18.81 30.67
C SER A 57 0.05 19.60 29.57
N GLU A 58 1.39 19.59 29.57
CA GLU A 58 2.24 20.22 28.57
C GLU A 58 2.55 19.31 27.37
N ILE A 59 2.17 18.02 27.44
CA ILE A 59 2.39 17.04 26.38
C ILE A 59 1.39 17.29 25.24
N LYS A 60 1.71 18.29 24.41
CA LYS A 60 0.95 18.72 23.23
C LYS A 60 1.74 18.45 21.97
N GLY A 61 1.04 18.48 20.83
CA GLY A 61 1.64 18.24 19.52
C GLY A 61 2.87 19.13 19.27
N TYR A 62 2.76 20.44 19.54
CA TYR A 62 3.85 21.39 19.39
C TYR A 62 5.08 21.06 20.25
N THR A 63 4.87 20.73 21.53
CA THR A 63 5.94 20.39 22.48
C THR A 63 6.72 19.16 22.03
N ILE A 64 6.01 18.12 21.59
CA ILE A 64 6.64 16.88 21.10
C ILE A 64 7.43 17.16 19.81
N ALA A 65 6.87 17.93 18.88
CA ALA A 65 7.54 18.27 17.63
C ALA A 65 8.89 18.96 17.87
N THR A 66 8.91 19.92 18.78
CA THR A 66 10.09 20.75 19.06
C THR A 66 11.11 20.06 19.97
N GLN A 67 10.66 19.31 20.98
CA GLN A 67 11.54 18.69 21.98
C GLN A 67 12.00 17.28 21.62
N ALA A 68 11.22 16.52 20.83
CA ALA A 68 11.52 15.12 20.51
C ALA A 68 11.75 14.83 19.03
N LEU A 69 11.11 15.59 18.12
CA LEU A 69 11.15 15.33 16.67
C LEU A 69 11.99 16.36 15.90
N GLY A 70 12.71 17.25 16.59
CA GLY A 70 13.67 18.17 15.98
C GLY A 70 13.06 19.27 15.10
N ARG A 71 11.80 19.66 15.32
CA ARG A 71 11.16 20.74 14.57
C ARG A 71 11.47 22.12 15.16
N GLY A 72 11.55 23.12 14.28
CA GLY A 72 11.77 24.52 14.65
C GLY A 72 10.51 25.20 15.22
N PRO A 73 10.64 26.43 15.72
CA PRO A 73 9.56 27.16 16.39
C PRO A 73 8.36 27.50 15.47
N ASP A 74 8.56 27.53 14.16
CA ASP A 74 7.53 27.77 13.13
C ASP A 74 6.63 26.54 12.87
N PHE A 75 6.79 25.46 13.63
CA PHE A 75 5.97 24.25 13.49
C PHE A 75 4.50 24.51 13.83
N ASP A 76 3.61 24.16 12.88
CA ASP A 76 2.16 24.20 13.08
C ASP A 76 1.56 22.77 13.09
N PRO A 77 1.01 22.31 14.22
CA PRO A 77 0.38 20.99 14.35
C PRO A 77 -0.86 20.76 13.47
N GLN A 78 -1.44 21.80 12.85
CA GLN A 78 -2.58 21.65 11.93
C GLN A 78 -2.14 21.32 10.51
N THR A 79 -0.97 21.81 10.09
CA THR A 79 -0.47 21.68 8.70
C THR A 79 0.62 20.61 8.55
N ASP A 80 1.42 20.35 9.59
CA ASP A 80 2.40 19.26 9.61
C ASP A 80 1.91 18.10 10.52
N PRO A 81 1.54 16.95 9.94
CA PRO A 81 1.00 15.82 10.69
C PRO A 81 2.07 14.99 11.41
N ILE A 82 3.36 15.34 11.36
CA ILE A 82 4.47 14.51 11.86
C ILE A 82 4.23 13.94 13.25
N VAL A 83 3.74 14.75 14.20
CA VAL A 83 3.51 14.29 15.58
C VAL A 83 2.38 13.26 15.65
N ARG A 84 1.33 13.42 14.84
CA ARG A 84 0.20 12.47 14.79
C ARG A 84 0.65 11.15 14.14
N VAL A 85 1.47 11.23 13.10
CA VAL A 85 2.03 10.08 12.38
C VAL A 85 3.00 9.31 13.27
N GLU A 86 3.95 9.99 13.91
CA GLU A 86 4.91 9.35 14.82
C GLU A 86 4.22 8.81 16.08
N ALA A 87 3.15 9.45 16.57
CA ALA A 87 2.34 8.88 17.66
C ALA A 87 1.59 7.60 17.23
N MET A 88 1.13 7.50 15.98
CA MET A 88 0.53 6.28 15.45
C MET A 88 1.57 5.14 15.35
N ARG A 89 2.76 5.45 14.82
CA ARG A 89 3.88 4.52 14.75
C ARG A 89 4.34 4.06 16.13
N LEU A 90 4.42 4.98 17.08
CA LEU A 90 4.79 4.70 18.47
C LEU A 90 3.79 3.74 19.13
N ARG A 91 2.48 3.95 18.94
CA ARG A 91 1.45 3.02 19.46
C ARG A 91 1.60 1.62 18.88
N ARG A 92 1.81 1.50 17.57
CA ARG A 92 2.01 0.21 16.90
C ARG A 92 3.30 -0.49 17.37
N ALA A 93 4.38 0.27 17.59
CA ALA A 93 5.63 -0.28 18.09
C ALA A 93 5.51 -0.78 19.54
N LEU A 94 4.77 -0.05 20.40
CA LEU A 94 4.44 -0.50 21.75
C LEU A 94 3.57 -1.76 21.73
N GLU A 95 2.56 -1.83 20.86
CA GLU A 95 1.70 -3.00 20.71
C GLU A 95 2.48 -4.23 20.23
N ALA A 96 3.38 -4.07 19.26
CA ALA A 96 4.27 -5.15 18.82
C ALA A 96 5.20 -5.62 19.94
N TYR A 97 5.82 -4.70 20.69
CA TYR A 97 6.69 -5.04 21.81
C TYR A 97 5.95 -5.83 22.91
N TYR A 98 4.81 -5.31 23.39
CA TYR A 98 4.03 -5.96 24.45
C TYR A 98 3.23 -7.19 23.98
N GLY A 99 3.11 -7.41 22.66
CA GLY A 99 2.55 -8.63 22.08
C GLY A 99 3.54 -9.79 22.00
N GLU A 100 4.85 -9.51 22.12
CA GLU A 100 5.93 -10.49 21.99
C GLU A 100 6.89 -10.42 23.19
N ALA A 101 8.05 -9.76 23.03
CA ALA A 101 9.13 -9.74 24.01
C ALA A 101 8.73 -9.14 25.38
N GLY A 102 7.79 -8.20 25.39
CA GLY A 102 7.27 -7.55 26.60
C GLY A 102 5.96 -8.17 27.13
N ALA A 103 5.50 -9.32 26.62
CA ALA A 103 4.20 -9.89 26.99
C ALA A 103 4.04 -10.10 28.50
N CYS A 104 5.12 -10.50 29.17
CA CYS A 104 5.18 -10.75 30.61
C CYS A 104 5.78 -9.60 31.43
N ASP A 105 6.00 -8.42 30.83
CA ASP A 105 6.50 -7.26 31.59
C ASP A 105 5.46 -6.82 32.63
N PRO A 106 5.88 -6.56 33.89
CA PRO A 106 4.97 -6.24 34.99
C PRO A 106 4.32 -4.84 34.87
N LEU A 107 4.79 -4.02 33.93
CA LEU A 107 4.29 -2.67 33.69
C LEU A 107 4.24 -2.40 32.18
N ARG A 108 3.08 -1.91 31.71
CA ARG A 108 2.86 -1.53 30.32
C ARG A 108 2.70 -0.02 30.18
N ILE A 109 3.42 0.54 29.22
CA ILE A 109 3.30 1.94 28.81
C ILE A 109 2.28 2.01 27.67
N VAL A 110 1.16 2.70 27.90
CA VAL A 110 0.05 2.81 26.95
C VAL A 110 -0.11 4.26 26.53
N ILE A 111 -0.28 4.53 25.23
CA ILE A 111 -0.57 5.87 24.72
C ILE A 111 -1.98 5.87 24.11
N PRO A 112 -3.00 6.41 24.82
CA PRO A 112 -4.38 6.37 24.35
C PRO A 112 -4.57 7.05 22.99
N ARG A 113 -5.58 6.61 22.22
CA ARG A 113 -5.98 7.30 20.99
C ARG A 113 -6.53 8.70 21.35
N GLY A 114 -6.18 9.71 20.56
CA GLY A 114 -6.58 11.10 20.80
C GLY A 114 -5.80 11.85 21.89
N SER A 115 -4.89 11.18 22.60
CA SER A 115 -4.00 11.79 23.60
C SER A 115 -2.53 11.43 23.31
N TYR A 116 -1.61 12.27 23.79
CA TYR A 116 -0.18 11.99 23.81
C TYR A 116 0.35 11.69 25.22
N VAL A 117 -0.49 11.87 26.25
CA VAL A 117 -0.11 11.60 27.64
C VAL A 117 -0.03 10.08 27.84
N PRO A 118 1.12 9.53 28.23
CA PRO A 118 1.24 8.10 28.49
C PRO A 118 0.50 7.71 29.78
N LEU A 119 -0.11 6.54 29.77
CA LEU A 119 -0.67 5.85 30.93
C LEU A 119 0.23 4.65 31.26
N PHE A 120 0.27 4.30 32.54
CA PHE A 120 1.08 3.20 33.03
C PHE A 120 0.19 2.18 33.72
N GLU A 121 0.14 0.97 33.16
CA GLU A 121 -0.73 -0.11 33.63
C GLU A 121 0.12 -1.21 34.27
N ALA A 122 -0.17 -1.57 35.52
CA ALA A 122 0.46 -2.72 36.17
C ALA A 122 -0.20 -4.01 35.66
N VAL A 123 0.62 -4.98 35.23
CA VAL A 123 0.15 -6.30 34.77
C VAL A 123 0.39 -7.30 35.89
N ALA A 124 -0.70 -7.89 36.40
CA ALA A 124 -0.60 -8.96 37.38
C ALA A 124 0.07 -10.19 36.72
N PRO A 125 1.05 -10.83 37.38
CA PRO A 125 1.64 -12.05 36.85
C PRO A 125 0.56 -13.13 36.70
N PRO A 126 0.58 -13.94 35.62
CA PRO A 126 -0.38 -15.03 35.45
C PRO A 126 -0.20 -16.05 36.58
N GLU A 127 -1.31 -16.45 37.21
CA GLU A 127 -1.31 -17.55 38.18
C GLU A 127 -0.75 -18.82 37.51
N PRO A 128 0.22 -19.52 38.14
CA PRO A 128 0.83 -20.69 37.55
C PRO A 128 -0.21 -21.81 37.42
N ALA A 129 -0.49 -22.20 36.18
CA ALA A 129 -1.22 -23.42 35.88
C ALA A 129 -0.47 -24.61 36.49
N ALA A 130 -1.20 -25.46 37.22
CA ALA A 130 -0.68 -26.65 37.87
C ALA A 130 0.07 -27.54 36.86
N LEU A 131 1.36 -27.75 37.09
CA LEU A 131 2.22 -28.64 36.31
C LEU A 131 1.86 -30.10 36.63
N ASP A 132 1.43 -30.82 35.60
CA ASP A 132 1.43 -32.28 35.55
C ASP A 132 2.91 -32.76 35.53
N GLN A 133 3.29 -33.51 36.55
CA GLN A 133 4.64 -34.02 36.73
C GLN A 133 4.78 -35.36 36.01
N GLY A 134 5.50 -35.36 34.89
CA GLY A 134 5.94 -36.55 34.19
C GLY A 134 7.38 -36.39 33.72
N ALA A 135 8.28 -37.06 34.43
CA ALA A 135 9.73 -37.04 34.30
C ALA A 135 10.26 -37.33 32.88
N ASP A 136 11.32 -36.63 32.46
CA ASP A 136 12.68 -37.19 32.49
C ASP A 136 13.72 -36.06 32.28
N GLU A 137 14.71 -35.98 33.16
CA GLU A 137 15.75 -34.95 33.19
C GLU A 137 17.09 -35.57 32.72
N PRO A 138 17.77 -34.99 31.71
CA PRO A 138 19.20 -35.19 31.56
C PRO A 138 19.99 -33.94 31.95
N ALA A 139 21.07 -34.21 32.70
CA ALA A 139 22.00 -33.32 33.39
C ALA A 139 22.59 -32.13 32.60
N PRO A 140 23.06 -31.06 33.30
CA PRO A 140 23.52 -29.82 32.68
C PRO A 140 24.93 -29.93 32.08
N VAL A 141 25.09 -29.47 30.84
CA VAL A 141 26.39 -29.19 30.22
C VAL A 141 26.83 -27.79 30.62
N ALA A 142 28.01 -27.69 31.25
CA ALA A 142 28.64 -26.43 31.63
C ALA A 142 28.99 -25.60 30.38
N VAL A 143 28.54 -24.34 30.34
CA VAL A 143 28.94 -23.35 29.32
C VAL A 143 29.93 -22.39 29.96
N GLU A 144 31.13 -22.37 29.39
CA GLU A 144 32.25 -21.46 29.70
C GLU A 144 31.94 -20.04 29.18
N PRO A 145 32.32 -18.97 29.90
CA PRO A 145 32.03 -17.59 29.47
C PRO A 145 32.95 -17.14 28.31
N PRO A 146 32.45 -16.35 27.34
CA PRO A 146 33.28 -15.84 26.25
C PRO A 146 34.20 -14.69 26.70
N ALA A 147 35.38 -14.64 26.09
CA ALA A 147 36.43 -13.64 26.28
C ALA A 147 36.01 -12.22 25.80
N PRO A 148 36.64 -11.14 26.30
CA PRO A 148 36.30 -9.77 25.94
C PRO A 148 36.86 -9.34 24.57
N ASP A 149 36.05 -8.57 23.83
CA ASP A 149 36.40 -7.96 22.54
C ASP A 149 37.48 -6.86 22.66
N PRO A 150 38.30 -6.64 21.61
CA PRO A 150 39.39 -5.67 21.63
C PRO A 150 38.93 -4.23 21.36
N ALA A 151 39.65 -3.28 21.97
CA ALA A 151 39.40 -1.84 21.97
C ALA A 151 39.36 -1.16 20.57
N PRO A 152 38.61 -0.05 20.41
CA PRO A 152 38.51 0.67 19.14
C PRO A 152 39.74 1.53 18.82
N ARG A 153 40.10 1.60 17.53
CA ARG A 153 41.13 2.49 16.96
C ARG A 153 40.59 3.92 16.75
N PRO A 154 41.47 4.95 16.73
CA PRO A 154 41.04 6.35 16.80
C PRO A 154 40.55 6.91 15.45
N ALA A 155 39.56 7.81 15.55
CA ALA A 155 38.97 8.53 14.43
C ALA A 155 39.91 9.62 13.86
N VAL A 156 40.01 9.67 12.53
CA VAL A 156 40.68 10.72 11.76
C VAL A 156 39.77 11.95 11.67
N ARG A 157 40.26 13.12 12.10
CA ARG A 157 39.56 14.41 11.96
C ARG A 157 39.75 15.00 10.55
N PRO A 158 38.69 15.50 9.89
CA PRO A 158 38.86 16.37 8.73
C PRO A 158 39.15 17.84 9.12
N LYS A 159 39.92 18.49 8.26
CA LYS A 159 40.56 19.81 8.37
C LYS A 159 39.56 20.97 8.09
N PRO A 160 39.69 22.16 8.72
CA PRO A 160 38.79 23.27 8.47
C PRO A 160 39.06 23.99 7.14
N PRO A 161 38.03 24.55 6.47
CA PRO A 161 38.22 25.35 5.26
C PRO A 161 38.76 26.74 5.57
N GLY A 162 39.65 27.19 4.69
CA GLY A 162 40.36 28.46 4.78
C GLY A 162 39.47 29.69 4.56
N ALA A 163 39.88 30.76 5.23
CA ALA A 163 39.30 32.10 5.18
C ALA A 163 39.36 32.72 3.77
N GLN A 164 38.27 33.36 3.37
CA GLN A 164 38.29 34.43 2.37
C GLN A 164 37.61 35.68 2.92
N ALA A 165 38.19 36.82 2.55
CA ALA A 165 38.10 38.11 3.20
C ALA A 165 36.79 38.89 2.93
N ALA A 166 36.43 39.73 3.90
CA ALA A 166 35.36 40.72 3.80
C ALA A 166 35.80 41.98 3.01
N PRO A 167 34.88 42.67 2.31
CA PRO A 167 35.11 44.04 1.85
C PRO A 167 34.61 45.09 2.88
N PRO A 168 35.13 46.35 2.82
CA PRO A 168 34.96 47.37 3.87
C PRO A 168 33.68 48.22 3.72
N PRO A 169 33.34 49.07 4.71
CA PRO A 169 32.04 49.75 4.77
C PRO A 169 32.07 51.12 4.07
N SER A 170 30.93 51.54 3.51
CA SER A 170 30.71 52.91 3.05
C SER A 170 29.41 53.52 3.62
N ARG A 171 29.44 54.84 3.78
CA ARG A 171 28.62 55.66 4.67
C ARG A 171 27.21 55.99 4.11
N LEU A 172 26.25 56.15 5.03
CA LEU A 172 24.87 56.73 4.97
C LEU A 172 24.77 58.07 4.14
N PRO A 173 23.59 58.70 3.82
CA PRO A 173 22.25 58.58 4.45
C PRO A 173 20.94 58.83 3.62
N TRP A 174 19.81 58.54 4.27
CA TRP A 174 18.45 59.16 4.23
C TRP A 174 17.90 59.83 2.94
N ARG A 175 16.79 59.27 2.42
CA ARG A 175 15.71 59.82 1.55
C ARG A 175 15.06 58.61 0.83
N PHE A 176 13.80 58.19 0.93
CA PHE A 176 12.52 58.88 1.06
C PHE A 176 11.48 57.96 1.72
N ALA A 177 10.92 58.43 2.84
CA ALA A 177 9.65 57.97 3.36
C ALA A 177 8.53 58.71 2.60
N THR A 178 8.02 58.12 1.50
CA THR A 178 6.87 58.69 0.76
C THR A 178 6.11 57.68 -0.11
N VAL A 179 5.93 56.43 0.33
CA VAL A 179 5.01 55.48 -0.36
C VAL A 179 4.00 54.82 0.60
N LEU A 180 4.12 55.06 1.92
CA LEU A 180 3.23 54.44 2.92
C LEU A 180 1.87 55.15 3.12
N ALA A 181 1.49 56.08 2.25
CA ALA A 181 0.25 56.86 2.38
C ALA A 181 -0.84 56.54 1.32
N ILE A 182 -0.56 55.68 0.33
CA ILE A 182 -1.54 55.33 -0.72
C ILE A 182 -2.27 54.00 -0.45
N VAL A 183 -1.75 53.15 0.46
CA VAL A 183 -2.37 51.86 0.79
C VAL A 183 -3.52 51.97 1.81
N ALA A 184 -3.69 53.12 2.46
CA ALA A 184 -4.69 53.31 3.52
C ALA A 184 -6.07 53.80 3.04
N PHE A 185 -6.28 54.03 1.74
CA PHE A 185 -7.54 54.60 1.22
C PHE A 185 -8.38 53.67 0.31
N THR A 186 -8.02 52.38 0.17
CA THR A 186 -8.84 51.38 -0.53
C THR A 186 -9.49 50.34 0.39
N THR A 187 -9.24 50.38 1.69
CA THR A 187 -9.76 49.39 2.66
C THR A 187 -11.11 49.73 3.28
N ALA A 188 -11.71 50.89 2.99
CA ALA A 188 -12.99 51.29 3.59
C ALA A 188 -14.23 51.05 2.69
N GLY A 189 -14.06 50.56 1.45
CA GLY A 189 -15.16 50.45 0.47
C GLY A 189 -15.73 49.04 0.23
N LEU A 190 -15.14 47.99 0.80
CA LEU A 190 -15.50 46.59 0.49
C LEU A 190 -16.09 45.80 1.68
N ALA A 191 -16.56 46.49 2.73
CA ALA A 191 -17.05 45.84 3.95
C ALA A 191 -18.57 45.52 3.96
N SER A 192 -19.27 45.64 2.82
CA SER A 192 -20.73 45.49 2.77
C SER A 192 -21.27 44.58 1.65
N LEU A 193 -20.44 43.69 1.08
CA LEU A 193 -20.98 42.57 0.29
C LEU A 193 -21.21 41.34 1.19
N PRO A 194 -22.39 40.68 1.12
CA PRO A 194 -22.61 39.44 1.84
C PRO A 194 -21.64 38.37 1.33
N LEU A 195 -20.71 37.96 2.20
CA LEU A 195 -19.80 36.85 1.98
C LEU A 195 -20.63 35.58 1.77
N ARG A 196 -20.80 35.18 0.50
CA ARG A 196 -21.12 33.79 0.18
C ARG A 196 -20.01 32.92 0.82
N PRO A 197 -20.32 31.84 1.54
CA PRO A 197 -19.30 30.91 1.98
C PRO A 197 -18.50 30.49 0.73
N ALA A 198 -17.20 30.71 0.76
CA ALA A 198 -16.33 30.27 -0.31
C ALA A 198 -16.55 28.75 -0.48
N PRO A 199 -16.69 28.24 -1.72
CA PRO A 199 -16.62 26.80 -1.92
C PRO A 199 -15.32 26.32 -1.26
N ALA A 200 -15.43 25.25 -0.47
CA ALA A 200 -14.30 24.64 0.22
C ALA A 200 -13.11 24.59 -0.74
N ALA A 201 -11.97 25.14 -0.31
CA ALA A 201 -10.76 25.13 -1.13
C ALA A 201 -10.53 23.71 -1.65
N PRO A 202 -10.33 23.51 -2.97
CA PRO A 202 -10.06 22.20 -3.51
C PRO A 202 -8.86 21.62 -2.76
N SER A 203 -9.06 20.42 -2.20
CA SER A 203 -7.98 19.58 -1.68
C SER A 203 -6.82 19.53 -2.67
N PRO A 204 -5.55 19.47 -2.21
CA PRO A 204 -4.39 19.54 -3.10
C PRO A 204 -4.53 18.50 -4.21
N ASP A 205 -4.72 19.03 -5.42
CA ASP A 205 -5.07 18.32 -6.63
C ASP A 205 -4.05 17.19 -6.88
N THR A 206 -4.49 15.93 -6.86
CA THR A 206 -3.58 14.76 -6.92
C THR A 206 -2.97 14.51 -8.30
N GLY A 207 -3.13 15.42 -9.27
CA GLY A 207 -2.63 15.32 -10.65
C GLY A 207 -3.37 14.30 -11.51
N LEU A 208 -3.49 13.08 -10.99
CA LEU A 208 -4.40 12.05 -11.50
C LEU A 208 -5.78 12.23 -10.88
N PHE A 209 -6.79 12.40 -11.72
CA PHE A 209 -8.17 12.58 -11.28
C PHE A 209 -8.74 11.24 -10.83
N LYS A 210 -9.20 11.16 -9.57
CA LYS A 210 -9.72 9.94 -8.97
C LYS A 210 -11.25 9.93 -8.99
N PRO A 211 -11.91 8.80 -9.29
CA PRO A 211 -13.33 8.66 -9.00
C PRO A 211 -13.60 8.94 -7.52
N ARG A 212 -14.66 9.72 -7.27
CA ARG A 212 -15.08 10.10 -5.92
C ARG A 212 -16.13 9.13 -5.41
N LEU A 213 -15.99 8.67 -4.18
CA LEU A 213 -16.89 7.72 -3.56
C LEU A 213 -17.34 8.22 -2.19
N ALA A 214 -18.62 8.09 -1.86
CA ALA A 214 -19.09 8.27 -0.49
C ALA A 214 -19.79 7.00 -0.02
N VAL A 215 -19.72 6.72 1.29
CA VAL A 215 -20.36 5.55 1.89
C VAL A 215 -21.54 6.03 2.74
N ALA A 216 -22.73 5.49 2.47
CA ALA A 216 -23.96 5.82 3.15
C ALA A 216 -24.56 4.58 3.82
N VAL A 217 -25.32 4.77 4.90
CA VAL A 217 -26.17 3.72 5.48
C VAL A 217 -27.61 3.94 5.00
N MET A 218 -28.31 2.87 4.60
CA MET A 218 -29.72 2.96 4.20
C MET A 218 -30.65 2.77 5.40
N GLY A 219 -31.61 3.69 5.56
CA GLY A 219 -32.63 3.65 6.60
C GLY A 219 -32.27 4.46 7.85
N ASP A 220 -33.30 4.85 8.61
CA ASP A 220 -33.17 5.67 9.82
C ASP A 220 -32.69 4.85 11.03
N GLU A 221 -32.74 3.52 10.93
CA GLU A 221 -32.29 2.54 11.94
C GLU A 221 -30.84 2.11 11.73
N GLY A 222 -29.95 3.06 11.44
CA GLY A 222 -28.51 2.82 11.40
C GLY A 222 -27.97 2.59 12.82
N GLY A 223 -28.27 1.44 13.43
CA GLY A 223 -27.73 1.06 14.73
C GLY A 223 -26.20 1.10 14.77
N ALA A 224 -25.61 0.96 15.96
CA ALA A 224 -24.16 1.05 16.16
C ALA A 224 -23.34 0.12 15.23
N GLU A 225 -23.91 -1.00 14.81
CA GLU A 225 -23.30 -1.94 13.85
C GLU A 225 -23.18 -1.35 12.43
N ALA A 226 -24.23 -0.68 11.93
CA ALA A 226 -24.22 -0.07 10.60
C ALA A 226 -23.24 1.11 10.53
N ALA A 227 -23.15 1.89 11.60
CA ALA A 227 -22.18 2.98 11.72
C ALA A 227 -20.73 2.44 11.73
N ARG A 228 -20.46 1.37 12.50
CA ARG A 228 -19.14 0.72 12.52
C ARG A 228 -18.76 0.15 11.16
N LEU A 229 -19.64 -0.60 10.51
CA LEU A 229 -19.39 -1.14 9.17
C LEU A 229 -19.13 -0.02 8.15
N ARG A 230 -19.84 1.11 8.25
CA ARG A 230 -19.59 2.27 7.40
C ARG A 230 -18.17 2.82 7.59
N GLU A 231 -17.73 3.04 8.82
CA GLU A 231 -16.36 3.50 9.11
C GLU A 231 -15.33 2.50 8.59
N ASP A 232 -15.50 1.21 8.89
CA ASP A 232 -14.56 0.17 8.45
C ASP A 232 -14.45 0.12 6.92
N VAL A 233 -15.57 0.29 6.20
CA VAL A 233 -15.58 0.34 4.73
C VAL A 233 -14.95 1.63 4.20
N VAL A 234 -15.16 2.77 4.86
CA VAL A 234 -14.48 4.04 4.51
C VAL A 234 -12.97 3.90 4.65
N ASP A 235 -12.50 3.36 5.78
CA ASP A 235 -11.08 3.12 6.03
C ASP A 235 -10.50 2.13 5.01
N ALA A 236 -11.20 1.02 4.75
CA ALA A 236 -10.76 0.04 3.75
C ALA A 236 -10.73 0.59 2.33
N LEU A 237 -11.65 1.49 1.96
CA LEU A 237 -11.62 2.17 0.65
C LEU A 237 -10.48 3.19 0.55
N ALA A 238 -10.13 3.84 1.66
CA ALA A 238 -9.01 4.79 1.70
C ALA A 238 -7.63 4.12 1.53
N GLU A 239 -7.54 2.80 1.75
CA GLU A 239 -6.34 2.00 1.41
C GLU A 239 -6.05 2.01 -0.11
N PHE A 240 -7.09 2.19 -0.94
CA PHE A 240 -6.96 2.21 -2.40
C PHE A 240 -6.66 3.63 -2.90
N GLY A 241 -5.41 3.86 -3.31
CA GLY A 241 -4.94 5.17 -3.75
C GLY A 241 -5.69 5.73 -4.96
N GLU A 242 -6.32 4.89 -5.78
CA GLU A 242 -6.98 5.25 -7.03
C GLU A 242 -8.40 5.79 -6.87
N VAL A 243 -8.99 5.71 -5.67
CA VAL A 243 -10.30 6.32 -5.37
C VAL A 243 -10.14 7.45 -4.37
N ALA A 244 -11.04 8.43 -4.42
CA ALA A 244 -11.12 9.50 -3.42
C ALA A 244 -12.39 9.31 -2.58
N VAL A 245 -12.24 8.95 -1.32
CA VAL A 245 -13.38 8.80 -0.40
C VAL A 245 -13.77 10.17 0.15
N VAL A 246 -15.06 10.48 0.07
CA VAL A 246 -15.67 11.74 0.54
C VAL A 246 -16.61 11.43 1.69
N GLU A 247 -16.59 12.28 2.71
CA GLU A 247 -17.31 12.07 3.96
C GLU A 247 -18.84 12.10 3.76
N LYS A 248 -19.35 13.10 3.01
CA LYS A 248 -20.79 13.33 2.86
C LYS A 248 -21.27 12.95 1.47
N PRO A 249 -22.23 12.01 1.33
CA PRO A 249 -22.82 11.66 0.03
C PRO A 249 -23.45 12.85 -0.70
N ALA A 250 -23.98 13.84 0.04
CA ALA A 250 -24.57 15.04 -0.53
C ALA A 250 -23.57 15.86 -1.36
N ASP A 251 -22.29 15.83 -1.01
CA ASP A 251 -21.22 16.57 -1.71
C ASP A 251 -20.89 15.96 -3.09
N LEU A 252 -21.47 14.80 -3.41
CA LEU A 252 -21.32 14.12 -4.70
C LEU A 252 -22.54 14.29 -5.60
N ALA A 253 -23.64 14.87 -5.11
CA ALA A 253 -24.90 14.94 -5.84
C ALA A 253 -24.73 15.59 -7.22
N GLY A 254 -25.19 14.92 -8.27
CA GLY A 254 -25.10 15.42 -9.65
C GLY A 254 -23.69 15.42 -10.26
N THR A 255 -22.66 14.98 -9.53
CA THR A 255 -21.27 14.94 -10.02
C THR A 255 -21.06 13.73 -10.93
N THR A 256 -20.59 13.97 -12.16
CA THR A 256 -20.20 12.91 -13.10
C THR A 256 -19.01 12.13 -12.56
N GLY A 257 -19.05 10.80 -12.69
CA GLY A 257 -17.97 9.92 -12.23
C GLY A 257 -17.77 9.87 -10.71
N ALA A 258 -18.79 10.30 -9.96
CA ALA A 258 -18.89 10.11 -8.52
C ALA A 258 -19.93 9.03 -8.19
N TYR A 259 -19.74 8.38 -7.05
CA TYR A 259 -20.50 7.19 -6.65
C TYR A 259 -20.92 7.24 -5.19
N VAL A 260 -22.07 6.64 -4.88
CA VAL A 260 -22.53 6.43 -3.50
C VAL A 260 -22.66 4.93 -3.27
N LEU A 261 -21.91 4.43 -2.28
CA LEU A 261 -21.97 3.05 -1.80
C LEU A 261 -22.90 3.00 -0.58
N SER A 262 -24.11 2.49 -0.76
CA SER A 262 -25.10 2.35 0.29
C SER A 262 -25.00 0.98 0.95
N LEU A 263 -24.95 0.97 2.29
CA LEU A 263 -24.85 -0.23 3.13
C LEU A 263 -26.12 -0.39 3.96
N ARG A 264 -26.61 -1.61 4.06
CA ARG A 264 -27.69 -1.96 5.00
C ARG A 264 -27.39 -3.32 5.62
N PRO A 265 -26.88 -3.37 6.86
CA PRO A 265 -26.78 -4.61 7.60
C PRO A 265 -28.15 -5.27 7.74
N VAL A 266 -28.18 -6.59 7.63
CA VAL A 266 -29.37 -7.42 7.78
C VAL A 266 -28.93 -8.70 8.49
N SER A 267 -29.65 -9.06 9.54
CA SER A 267 -29.52 -10.39 10.15
C SER A 267 -30.57 -11.30 9.56
N ARG A 268 -30.17 -12.47 9.07
CA ARG A 268 -31.08 -13.49 8.55
C ARG A 268 -30.68 -14.85 9.09
N GLU A 269 -31.59 -15.51 9.80
CA GLU A 269 -31.39 -16.87 10.34
C GLU A 269 -30.10 -17.00 11.18
N GLY A 270 -29.72 -15.93 11.90
CA GLY A 270 -28.51 -15.89 12.73
C GLY A 270 -27.22 -15.57 11.96
N VAL A 271 -27.28 -15.38 10.63
CA VAL A 271 -26.15 -14.94 9.81
C VAL A 271 -26.18 -13.42 9.63
N SER A 272 -25.07 -12.75 9.93
CA SER A 272 -24.89 -11.32 9.70
C SER A 272 -24.50 -11.05 8.25
N LEU A 273 -25.34 -10.33 7.53
CA LEU A 273 -25.18 -9.95 6.13
C LEU A 273 -25.24 -8.42 5.99
N ALA A 274 -24.76 -7.89 4.87
CA ALA A 274 -25.04 -6.52 4.45
C ALA A 274 -25.51 -6.50 3.00
N HIS A 275 -26.63 -5.81 2.73
CA HIS A 275 -26.94 -5.39 1.37
C HIS A 275 -26.06 -4.19 1.03
N VAL A 276 -25.27 -4.35 -0.02
CA VAL A 276 -24.38 -3.33 -0.52
C VAL A 276 -24.85 -2.93 -1.91
N ARG A 277 -25.04 -1.62 -2.12
CA ARG A 277 -25.48 -1.07 -3.40
C ARG A 277 -24.60 0.10 -3.82
N LEU A 278 -24.02 0.03 -5.01
CA LEU A 278 -23.29 1.12 -5.64
C LEU A 278 -24.19 1.83 -6.64
N THR A 279 -24.32 3.15 -6.49
CA THR A 279 -25.14 4.00 -7.34
C THR A 279 -24.29 5.14 -7.92
N ALA A 280 -24.50 5.49 -9.18
CA ALA A 280 -23.92 6.71 -9.76
C ALA A 280 -24.54 7.94 -9.07
N ALA A 281 -23.71 8.87 -8.61
CA ALA A 281 -24.17 10.08 -7.93
C ALA A 281 -24.91 11.02 -8.91
N GLN A 282 -24.55 10.97 -10.19
CA GLN A 282 -25.33 11.59 -11.27
C GLN A 282 -26.46 10.66 -11.72
N GLY A 283 -27.69 11.16 -11.67
CA GLY A 283 -28.88 10.46 -12.18
C GLY A 283 -29.35 9.24 -11.38
N GLY A 284 -28.62 8.83 -10.33
CA GLY A 284 -29.09 7.78 -9.40
C GLY A 284 -29.13 6.38 -10.00
N ARG A 285 -28.40 6.11 -11.09
CA ARG A 285 -28.36 4.79 -11.74
C ARG A 285 -27.70 3.76 -10.81
N VAL A 286 -28.39 2.67 -10.51
CA VAL A 286 -27.82 1.54 -9.79
C VAL A 286 -26.84 0.80 -10.70
N ILE A 287 -25.59 0.71 -10.28
CA ILE A 287 -24.50 0.09 -11.05
C ILE A 287 -24.33 -1.36 -10.63
N TRP A 288 -24.41 -1.61 -9.32
CA TRP A 288 -24.16 -2.91 -8.74
C TRP A 288 -24.86 -3.03 -7.39
N ALA A 289 -25.40 -4.20 -7.10
CA ALA A 289 -25.95 -4.53 -5.78
C ALA A 289 -25.75 -6.01 -5.46
N ARG A 290 -25.35 -6.33 -4.24
CA ARG A 290 -25.28 -7.70 -3.72
C ARG A 290 -25.44 -7.74 -2.21
N GLU A 291 -25.76 -8.92 -1.71
CA GLU A 291 -25.56 -9.29 -0.32
C GLU A 291 -24.11 -9.76 -0.09
N VAL A 292 -23.52 -9.33 1.02
CA VAL A 292 -22.17 -9.70 1.44
C VAL A 292 -22.22 -10.22 2.86
N ALA A 293 -21.61 -11.37 3.12
CA ALA A 293 -21.48 -11.91 4.47
C ALA A 293 -20.52 -11.05 5.31
N LEU A 294 -20.91 -10.77 6.56
CA LEU A 294 -20.14 -9.99 7.53
C LEU A 294 -19.26 -10.84 8.44
N GLU A 295 -19.23 -12.15 8.23
CA GLU A 295 -18.30 -13.06 8.90
C GLU A 295 -16.88 -12.98 8.29
N PRO A 296 -15.81 -13.32 9.03
CA PRO A 296 -14.47 -13.46 8.48
C PRO A 296 -14.43 -14.48 7.33
N GLY A 297 -13.74 -14.14 6.24
CA GLY A 297 -13.61 -15.01 5.07
C GLY A 297 -12.38 -15.89 5.18
N GLU A 298 -12.36 -17.01 4.43
CA GLU A 298 -11.16 -17.87 4.28
C GLU A 298 -9.98 -17.12 3.65
N ASP A 299 -10.26 -15.98 2.99
CA ASP A 299 -9.26 -15.08 2.41
C ASP A 299 -8.47 -14.26 3.46
N GLY A 300 -8.87 -14.31 4.74
CA GLY A 300 -8.27 -13.53 5.82
C GLY A 300 -8.56 -12.03 5.73
N LEU A 301 -9.45 -11.60 4.83
CA LEU A 301 -9.87 -10.21 4.71
C LEU A 301 -11.08 -9.94 5.63
N THR A 302 -11.12 -8.73 6.17
CA THR A 302 -12.31 -8.24 6.87
C THR A 302 -13.46 -8.04 5.86
N PRO A 303 -14.73 -8.10 6.29
CA PRO A 303 -15.87 -7.82 5.41
C PRO A 303 -15.75 -6.46 4.71
N ALA A 304 -15.30 -5.45 5.42
CA ALA A 304 -15.06 -4.12 4.88
C ALA A 304 -14.03 -4.13 3.74
N ARG A 305 -12.90 -4.83 3.92
CA ARG A 305 -11.88 -4.97 2.86
C ARG A 305 -12.38 -5.77 1.67
N ARG A 306 -13.22 -6.80 1.85
CA ARG A 306 -13.85 -7.52 0.72
C ARG A 306 -14.80 -6.62 -0.07
N ILE A 307 -15.57 -5.78 0.62
CA ILE A 307 -16.43 -4.77 -0.02
C ILE A 307 -15.55 -3.78 -0.79
N ALA A 308 -14.56 -3.17 -0.14
CA ALA A 308 -13.66 -2.20 -0.76
C ALA A 308 -12.92 -2.79 -1.97
N ALA A 309 -12.39 -4.01 -1.86
CA ALA A 309 -11.75 -4.76 -2.94
C ALA A 309 -12.63 -4.89 -4.18
N ARG A 310 -13.91 -5.24 -4.00
CA ARG A 310 -14.89 -5.35 -5.09
C ARG A 310 -15.15 -4.03 -5.79
N ILE A 311 -15.13 -2.92 -5.04
CA ILE A 311 -15.49 -1.59 -5.54
C ILE A 311 -14.30 -0.89 -6.20
N ALA A 312 -13.14 -0.85 -5.53
CA ALA A 312 -12.05 0.08 -5.81
C ALA A 312 -10.82 -0.52 -6.53
N GLN A 313 -10.68 -1.84 -6.60
CA GLN A 313 -9.53 -2.46 -7.30
C GLN A 313 -9.49 -2.10 -8.81
N PRO A 314 -8.33 -2.26 -9.48
CA PRO A 314 -8.16 -2.03 -10.93
C PRO A 314 -9.23 -2.68 -11.83
N TYR A 315 -9.73 -3.86 -11.42
CA TYR A 315 -10.76 -4.63 -12.12
C TYR A 315 -12.13 -4.58 -11.41
N GLY A 316 -12.30 -3.68 -10.44
CA GLY A 316 -13.49 -3.51 -9.63
C GLY A 316 -14.65 -2.82 -10.35
N VAL A 317 -15.76 -2.68 -9.63
CA VAL A 317 -17.04 -2.17 -10.17
C VAL A 317 -16.92 -0.73 -10.67
N VAL A 318 -16.24 0.17 -9.93
CA VAL A 318 -16.14 1.59 -10.28
C VAL A 318 -15.41 1.78 -11.61
N LEU A 319 -14.21 1.19 -11.76
CA LEU A 319 -13.43 1.32 -12.99
C LEU A 319 -14.10 0.63 -14.18
N SER A 320 -14.86 -0.45 -13.93
CA SER A 320 -15.63 -1.11 -14.98
C SER A 320 -16.77 -0.23 -15.50
N ASP A 321 -17.48 0.47 -14.62
CA ASP A 321 -18.52 1.43 -15.00
C ASP A 321 -17.95 2.64 -15.75
N LEU A 322 -16.84 3.23 -15.26
CA LEU A 322 -16.16 4.34 -15.93
C LEU A 322 -15.74 4.00 -17.36
N ARG A 323 -15.21 2.79 -17.57
CA ARG A 323 -14.85 2.28 -18.89
C ARG A 323 -16.08 2.13 -19.78
N ALA A 324 -17.16 1.52 -19.27
CA ALA A 324 -18.39 1.33 -20.03
C ALA A 324 -19.07 2.66 -20.41
N ALA A 325 -18.91 3.70 -19.58
CA ALA A 325 -19.37 5.04 -19.89
C ALA A 325 -18.56 5.73 -21.02
N GLY A 326 -17.47 5.12 -21.49
CA GLY A 326 -16.68 5.53 -22.65
C GLY A 326 -15.67 6.63 -22.36
N GLY A 327 -15.24 6.82 -21.11
CA GLY A 327 -14.27 7.86 -20.75
C GLY A 327 -14.72 9.27 -21.16
N ARG A 328 -16.03 9.50 -21.22
CA ARG A 328 -16.65 10.76 -21.70
C ARG A 328 -16.32 11.96 -20.83
N ASP A 329 -15.91 11.74 -19.59
CA ASP A 329 -15.32 12.77 -18.75
C ASP A 329 -13.81 12.85 -19.02
N PRO A 330 -13.33 13.94 -19.65
CA PRO A 330 -11.90 14.11 -19.93
C PRO A 330 -11.04 14.06 -18.66
N ALA A 331 -11.59 14.38 -17.49
CA ALA A 331 -10.88 14.32 -16.23
C ALA A 331 -10.57 12.87 -15.83
N LEU A 332 -11.54 11.96 -15.95
CA LEU A 332 -11.42 10.55 -15.54
C LEU A 332 -10.77 9.66 -16.60
N ARG A 333 -10.71 10.12 -17.86
CA ARG A 333 -10.14 9.38 -18.98
C ARG A 333 -8.74 8.85 -18.69
N CYS A 334 -7.95 9.65 -17.97
CA CYS A 334 -6.58 9.29 -17.62
C CYS A 334 -6.43 8.00 -16.80
N VAL A 335 -7.34 7.79 -15.85
CA VAL A 335 -7.37 6.56 -15.05
C VAL A 335 -7.81 5.38 -15.92
N VAL A 336 -8.79 5.58 -16.79
CA VAL A 336 -9.26 4.54 -17.72
C VAL A 336 -8.14 4.10 -18.66
N ASP A 337 -7.47 5.04 -19.32
CA ASP A 337 -6.37 4.74 -20.26
C ASP A 337 -5.22 4.00 -19.57
N THR A 338 -4.87 4.39 -18.34
CA THR A 338 -3.86 3.71 -17.52
C THR A 338 -4.21 2.24 -17.28
N PHE A 339 -5.47 1.94 -16.90
CA PHE A 339 -5.89 0.56 -16.62
C PHE A 339 -6.22 -0.24 -17.88
N ASP A 340 -6.56 0.42 -18.97
CA ASP A 340 -6.78 -0.23 -20.26
C ASP A 340 -5.49 -0.78 -20.85
N TYR A 341 -4.34 -0.10 -20.63
CA TYR A 341 -3.03 -0.68 -20.93
C TYR A 341 -2.83 -2.03 -20.23
N TRP A 342 -3.02 -2.10 -18.90
CA TRP A 342 -2.79 -3.34 -18.14
C TRP A 342 -3.75 -4.47 -18.50
N ARG A 343 -4.93 -4.14 -19.05
CA ARG A 343 -5.89 -5.13 -19.55
C ARG A 343 -5.55 -5.60 -20.96
N ARG A 344 -5.15 -4.69 -21.86
CA ARG A 344 -4.83 -4.97 -23.26
C ARG A 344 -3.55 -4.21 -23.66
N PRO A 345 -2.36 -4.75 -23.32
CA PRO A 345 -1.11 -4.08 -23.63
C PRO A 345 -0.89 -4.00 -25.14
N SER A 346 -0.66 -2.79 -25.64
CA SER A 346 -0.28 -2.54 -27.04
C SER A 346 0.54 -1.24 -27.10
N ARG A 347 1.18 -0.98 -28.25
CA ARG A 347 1.85 0.31 -28.49
C ARG A 347 0.86 1.49 -28.37
N GLU A 348 -0.37 1.30 -28.82
CA GLU A 348 -1.42 2.33 -28.78
C GLU A 348 -1.89 2.61 -27.35
N THR A 349 -2.25 1.58 -26.59
CA THR A 349 -2.74 1.75 -25.20
C THR A 349 -1.61 2.25 -24.28
N HIS A 350 -0.36 1.85 -24.55
CA HIS A 350 0.82 2.39 -23.88
C HIS A 350 0.99 3.89 -24.15
N LEU A 351 0.88 4.33 -25.41
CA LEU A 351 1.02 5.74 -25.77
C LEU A 351 -0.07 6.59 -25.09
N ALA A 352 -1.33 6.16 -25.17
CA ALA A 352 -2.46 6.85 -24.56
C ALA A 352 -2.27 7.02 -23.04
N ALA A 353 -1.89 5.94 -22.33
CA ALA A 353 -1.61 6.00 -20.91
C ALA A 353 -0.45 6.95 -20.57
N ARG A 354 0.67 6.85 -21.30
CA ARG A 354 1.87 7.67 -21.07
C ARG A 354 1.59 9.16 -21.26
N ASP A 355 0.97 9.53 -22.37
CA ASP A 355 0.77 10.94 -22.72
C ASP A 355 -0.20 11.61 -21.72
N CYS A 356 -1.26 10.89 -21.34
CA CYS A 356 -2.14 11.31 -20.26
C CYS A 356 -1.37 11.50 -18.93
N LEU A 357 -0.56 10.51 -18.52
CA LEU A 357 0.12 10.53 -17.23
C LEU A 357 1.16 11.65 -17.15
N ARG A 358 1.88 11.92 -18.25
CA ARG A 358 2.77 13.09 -18.36
C ARG A 358 1.99 14.39 -18.18
N ALA A 359 0.88 14.56 -18.90
CA ALA A 359 0.03 15.74 -18.74
C ALA A 359 -0.56 15.86 -17.32
N ALA A 360 -0.82 14.74 -16.63
CA ALA A 360 -1.27 14.73 -15.24
C ALA A 360 -0.17 15.19 -14.27
N VAL A 361 1.07 14.74 -14.48
CA VAL A 361 2.24 15.17 -13.71
C VAL A 361 2.56 16.64 -13.96
N GLU A 362 2.47 17.12 -15.20
CA GLU A 362 2.67 18.55 -15.52
C GLU A 362 1.65 19.45 -14.83
N ARG A 363 0.37 19.04 -14.81
CA ARG A 363 -0.70 19.80 -14.15
C ARG A 363 -0.57 19.81 -12.63
N ALA A 364 -0.12 18.71 -12.03
CA ALA A 364 0.17 18.67 -10.59
C ALA A 364 1.48 17.92 -10.30
N PRO A 365 2.62 18.63 -10.30
CA PRO A 365 3.94 18.03 -10.10
C PRO A 365 4.12 17.35 -8.73
N ARG A 366 3.21 17.57 -7.79
CA ARG A 366 3.20 16.92 -6.46
C ARG A 366 2.27 15.71 -6.36
N GLY A 367 1.69 15.26 -7.47
CA GLY A 367 0.79 14.11 -7.55
C GLY A 367 1.52 12.77 -7.52
N ALA A 368 1.76 12.21 -6.33
CA ALA A 368 2.48 10.94 -6.15
C ALA A 368 1.89 9.75 -6.93
N LEU A 369 0.55 9.69 -7.06
CA LEU A 369 -0.12 8.60 -7.76
C LEU A 369 0.11 8.65 -9.27
N ALA A 370 0.02 9.83 -9.88
CA ALA A 370 0.32 10.02 -11.30
C ALA A 370 1.78 9.63 -11.59
N GLN A 371 2.70 10.08 -10.73
CA GLN A 371 4.12 9.77 -10.82
C GLN A 371 4.40 8.26 -10.72
N ALA A 372 3.73 7.56 -9.80
CA ALA A 372 3.85 6.11 -9.64
C ALA A 372 3.34 5.34 -10.86
N HIS A 373 2.19 5.74 -11.44
CA HIS A 373 1.68 5.12 -12.65
C HIS A 373 2.54 5.44 -13.88
N LEU A 374 3.06 6.67 -13.98
CA LEU A 374 3.98 7.05 -15.04
C LEU A 374 5.23 6.15 -15.01
N SER A 375 5.88 6.01 -13.85
CA SER A 375 7.01 5.08 -13.66
C SER A 375 6.72 3.68 -14.17
N ARG A 376 5.54 3.14 -13.83
CA ARG A 376 5.15 1.80 -14.25
C ARG A 376 4.94 1.69 -15.76
N ILE A 377 4.37 2.70 -16.39
CA ILE A 377 4.19 2.75 -17.85
C ILE A 377 5.55 2.95 -18.54
N THR A 378 6.38 3.88 -18.08
CA THR A 378 7.74 4.13 -18.58
C THR A 378 8.61 2.87 -18.53
N LEU A 379 8.48 2.03 -17.49
CA LEU A 379 9.23 0.77 -17.41
C LEU A 379 8.86 -0.23 -18.52
N GLU A 380 7.63 -0.15 -19.05
CA GLU A 380 7.18 -1.03 -20.14
C GLU A 380 7.82 -0.67 -21.48
N GLU A 381 8.36 0.56 -21.62
CA GLU A 381 9.24 0.92 -22.74
C GLU A 381 10.48 0.00 -22.78
N ALA A 382 11.04 -0.36 -21.62
CA ALA A 382 12.15 -1.30 -21.52
C ALA A 382 11.70 -2.77 -21.61
N ARG A 383 10.62 -3.12 -20.91
CA ARG A 383 10.16 -4.52 -20.79
C ARG A 383 9.49 -5.02 -22.06
N ALA A 384 8.49 -4.29 -22.55
CA ALA A 384 7.69 -4.65 -23.70
C ALA A 384 8.22 -4.01 -25.00
N GLY A 385 9.00 -2.93 -24.94
CA GLY A 385 9.56 -2.28 -26.13
C GLY A 385 8.55 -1.34 -26.83
N TYR A 386 7.49 -0.95 -26.12
CA TYR A 386 6.45 -0.06 -26.64
C TYR A 386 6.90 1.40 -26.55
N ASN A 387 6.86 2.11 -27.67
CA ASN A 387 7.17 3.55 -27.80
C ASN A 387 8.43 4.02 -27.04
N ALA A 388 9.48 3.19 -27.03
CA ALA A 388 10.64 3.42 -26.20
C ALA A 388 11.35 4.74 -26.53
N GLU A 389 11.60 5.53 -25.49
CA GLU A 389 12.47 6.71 -25.55
C GLU A 389 13.80 6.40 -24.84
N PRO A 390 14.84 7.26 -24.97
CA PRO A 390 16.13 7.03 -24.33
C PRO A 390 16.03 6.86 -22.80
N ASP A 391 16.86 5.97 -22.26
CA ASP A 391 16.97 5.65 -20.83
C ASP A 391 15.62 5.38 -20.13
N PRO A 392 14.80 4.42 -20.62
CA PRO A 392 13.49 4.15 -20.03
C PRO A 392 13.60 3.68 -18.57
N VAL A 393 14.64 2.92 -18.23
CA VAL A 393 14.84 2.39 -16.88
C VAL A 393 15.28 3.48 -15.90
N GLY A 394 16.15 4.41 -16.31
CA GLY A 394 16.57 5.54 -15.47
C GLY A 394 15.43 6.52 -15.22
N ARG A 395 14.61 6.82 -16.23
CA ARG A 395 13.40 7.64 -16.07
C ARG A 395 12.37 7.00 -15.16
N ALA A 396 12.04 5.73 -15.40
CA ALA A 396 11.12 4.99 -14.54
C ALA A 396 11.61 4.96 -13.07
N TRP A 397 12.93 4.86 -12.84
CA TRP A 397 13.50 4.94 -11.50
C TRP A 397 13.37 6.31 -10.85
N SER A 398 13.64 7.38 -11.60
CA SER A 398 13.45 8.75 -11.11
C SER A 398 12.00 8.99 -10.71
N GLU A 399 11.07 8.63 -11.59
CA GLU A 399 9.63 8.73 -11.38
C GLU A 399 9.18 7.91 -10.14
N ALA A 400 9.65 6.66 -9.99
CA ALA A 400 9.31 5.82 -8.84
C ALA A 400 9.79 6.44 -7.50
N ARG A 401 11.04 6.94 -7.47
CA ARG A 401 11.60 7.57 -6.27
C ARG A 401 10.88 8.85 -5.91
N GLU A 402 10.56 9.67 -6.91
CA GLU A 402 9.80 10.90 -6.70
C GLU A 402 8.40 10.60 -6.16
N ALA A 403 7.72 9.58 -6.67
CA ALA A 403 6.42 9.16 -6.14
C ALA A 403 6.49 8.82 -4.65
N VAL A 404 7.54 8.10 -4.20
CA VAL A 404 7.76 7.77 -2.78
C VAL A 404 8.12 9.02 -1.97
N MET A 405 8.92 9.94 -2.51
CA MET A 405 9.25 11.19 -1.84
C MET A 405 8.02 12.09 -1.63
N LEU A 406 7.14 12.16 -2.63
CA LEU A 406 5.89 12.92 -2.59
C LEU A 406 4.89 12.31 -1.61
N GLN A 407 4.77 10.98 -1.57
CA GLN A 407 3.88 10.27 -0.66
C GLN A 407 4.50 8.95 -0.19
N PRO A 408 5.21 8.94 0.95
CA PRO A 408 5.88 7.74 1.47
C PRO A 408 4.95 6.58 1.83
N GLU A 409 3.68 6.88 2.09
CA GLU A 409 2.64 5.89 2.44
C GLU A 409 1.80 5.48 1.21
N SER A 410 2.26 5.76 -0.02
CA SER A 410 1.59 5.32 -1.25
C SER A 410 1.96 3.89 -1.62
N ALA A 411 1.01 2.95 -1.51
CA ALA A 411 1.20 1.57 -1.94
C ALA A 411 1.63 1.48 -3.42
N ARG A 412 1.08 2.33 -4.29
CA ARG A 412 1.44 2.38 -5.72
C ARG A 412 2.85 2.90 -5.97
N ALA A 413 3.33 3.84 -5.18
CA ALA A 413 4.71 4.32 -5.27
C ALA A 413 5.70 3.21 -4.91
N HIS A 414 5.44 2.47 -3.82
CA HIS A 414 6.25 1.30 -3.45
C HIS A 414 6.17 0.18 -4.48
N GLN A 415 5.02 -0.03 -5.12
CA GLN A 415 4.90 -0.97 -6.24
C GLN A 415 5.74 -0.55 -7.46
N ALA A 416 5.80 0.75 -7.77
CA ALA A 416 6.64 1.27 -8.84
C ALA A 416 8.13 1.02 -8.54
N VAL A 417 8.58 1.30 -7.32
CA VAL A 417 9.93 0.97 -6.84
C VAL A 417 10.21 -0.53 -6.97
N MET A 418 9.30 -1.39 -6.50
CA MET A 418 9.43 -2.85 -6.65
C MET A 418 9.65 -3.24 -8.11
N ASN A 419 8.82 -2.75 -9.02
CA ASN A 419 8.88 -3.12 -10.44
C ASN A 419 10.22 -2.72 -11.08
N VAL A 420 10.72 -1.52 -10.77
CA VAL A 420 11.98 -1.02 -11.31
C VAL A 420 13.19 -1.75 -10.71
N LEU A 421 13.23 -1.95 -9.40
CA LEU A 421 14.32 -2.69 -8.73
C LEU A 421 14.38 -4.13 -9.24
N PHE A 422 13.23 -4.78 -9.40
CA PHE A 422 13.17 -6.13 -9.92
C PHE A 422 13.73 -6.20 -11.35
N HIS A 423 13.38 -5.24 -12.20
CA HIS A 423 13.91 -5.17 -13.56
C HIS A 423 15.43 -4.93 -13.59
N LYS A 424 15.96 -4.19 -12.62
CA LYS A 424 17.41 -3.97 -12.45
C LYS A 424 18.16 -5.18 -11.85
N GLY A 425 17.44 -6.23 -11.44
CA GLY A 425 18.01 -7.41 -10.80
C GLY A 425 18.21 -7.28 -9.29
N ASP A 426 17.83 -6.16 -8.67
CA ASP A 426 17.79 -6.01 -7.21
C ASP A 426 16.51 -6.66 -6.66
N VAL A 427 16.55 -7.99 -6.56
CA VAL A 427 15.41 -8.80 -6.13
C VAL A 427 15.05 -8.53 -4.67
N ASP A 428 16.03 -8.40 -3.78
CA ASP A 428 15.76 -8.19 -2.35
C ASP A 428 15.15 -6.82 -2.09
N GLY A 429 15.70 -5.76 -2.69
CA GLY A 429 15.13 -4.42 -2.64
C GLY A 429 13.74 -4.37 -3.24
N ALA A 430 13.51 -5.07 -4.36
CA ALA A 430 12.19 -5.17 -4.96
C ALA A 430 11.18 -5.82 -4.02
N LEU A 431 11.51 -6.98 -3.44
CA LEU A 431 10.61 -7.70 -2.53
C LEU A 431 10.37 -6.92 -1.24
N ALA A 432 11.33 -6.14 -0.75
CA ALA A 432 11.13 -5.23 0.39
C ALA A 432 10.11 -4.13 0.06
N ALA A 433 10.24 -3.46 -1.08
CA ALA A 433 9.28 -2.47 -1.54
C ALA A 433 7.89 -3.09 -1.78
N GLY A 434 7.83 -4.30 -2.35
CA GLY A 434 6.60 -5.05 -2.54
C GLY A 434 5.87 -5.39 -1.24
N ARG A 435 6.61 -5.84 -0.21
CA ARG A 435 6.04 -6.06 1.14
C ARG A 435 5.46 -4.77 1.71
N ARG A 436 6.21 -3.67 1.63
CA ARG A 436 5.72 -2.36 2.09
C ARG A 436 4.45 -1.94 1.37
N ALA A 437 4.36 -2.17 0.07
CA ALA A 437 3.17 -1.87 -0.71
C ALA A 437 1.95 -2.67 -0.22
N VAL A 438 2.11 -3.98 0.01
CA VAL A 438 1.04 -4.85 0.52
C VAL A 438 0.62 -4.50 1.95
N GLU A 439 1.55 -4.07 2.81
CA GLU A 439 1.23 -3.58 4.16
C GLU A 439 0.39 -2.30 4.14
N LEU A 440 0.63 -1.42 3.16
CA LEU A 440 -0.10 -0.16 2.98
C LEU A 440 -1.50 -0.37 2.40
N SER A 441 -1.70 -1.43 1.61
CA SER A 441 -2.99 -1.74 0.97
C SER A 441 -3.28 -3.25 1.01
N PRO A 442 -3.56 -3.81 2.20
CA PRO A 442 -3.69 -5.26 2.40
C PRO A 442 -4.86 -5.89 1.65
N GLY A 443 -5.91 -5.12 1.36
CA GLY A 443 -7.08 -5.53 0.55
C GLY A 443 -6.87 -5.47 -0.97
N ASP A 444 -5.72 -5.01 -1.46
CA ASP A 444 -5.44 -4.97 -2.90
C ASP A 444 -4.87 -6.31 -3.39
N ALA A 445 -5.77 -7.13 -3.95
CA ALA A 445 -5.43 -8.42 -4.52
C ALA A 445 -4.49 -8.31 -5.73
N ASP A 446 -4.57 -7.23 -6.52
CA ASP A 446 -3.70 -7.04 -7.68
C ASP A 446 -2.28 -6.71 -7.27
N LEU A 447 -2.13 -5.85 -6.28
CA LEU A 447 -0.84 -5.58 -5.68
C LEU A 447 -0.20 -6.85 -5.09
N ARG A 448 -0.99 -7.64 -4.36
CA ARG A 448 -0.54 -8.92 -3.80
C ARG A 448 -0.15 -9.92 -4.88
N ALA A 449 -0.93 -10.04 -5.95
CA ALA A 449 -0.62 -10.90 -7.09
C ALA A 449 0.67 -10.47 -7.78
N ASN A 450 0.92 -9.16 -7.91
CA ASN A 450 2.18 -8.67 -8.47
C ASN A 450 3.37 -9.09 -7.60
N VAL A 451 3.28 -8.97 -6.27
CA VAL A 451 4.32 -9.45 -5.34
C VAL A 451 4.51 -10.97 -5.44
N GLY A 452 3.42 -11.74 -5.43
CA GLY A 452 3.45 -13.19 -5.60
C GLY A 452 4.12 -13.63 -6.90
N SER A 453 3.82 -12.93 -8.00
CA SER A 453 4.46 -13.15 -9.30
C SER A 453 5.97 -12.85 -9.26
N ARG A 454 6.41 -11.78 -8.57
CA ARG A 454 7.85 -11.49 -8.41
C ARG A 454 8.57 -12.54 -7.56
N LEU A 455 7.91 -13.08 -6.53
CA LEU A 455 8.45 -14.19 -5.75
C LEU A 455 8.66 -15.44 -6.62
N VAL A 456 7.67 -15.82 -7.43
CA VAL A 456 7.79 -16.94 -8.37
C VAL A 456 8.92 -16.69 -9.38
N GLN A 457 8.98 -15.48 -9.96
CA GLN A 457 10.04 -15.11 -10.90
C GLN A 457 11.43 -15.07 -10.27
N ALA A 458 11.53 -14.88 -8.95
CA ALA A 458 12.77 -14.95 -8.20
C ALA A 458 13.15 -16.38 -7.76
N GLY A 459 12.38 -17.41 -8.15
CA GLY A 459 12.60 -18.79 -7.74
C GLY A 459 12.05 -19.14 -6.35
N ARG A 460 11.40 -18.20 -5.66
CA ARG A 460 10.73 -18.43 -4.35
C ARG A 460 9.33 -18.99 -4.58
N PHE A 461 9.27 -20.20 -5.13
CA PHE A 461 8.03 -20.78 -5.67
C PHE A 461 6.92 -20.97 -4.62
N GLN A 462 7.26 -21.50 -3.43
CA GLN A 462 6.29 -21.75 -2.36
C GLN A 462 5.71 -20.44 -1.80
N ASP A 463 6.56 -19.49 -1.43
CA ASP A 463 6.14 -18.16 -0.96
C ASP A 463 5.29 -17.44 -2.01
N GLY A 464 5.73 -17.49 -3.27
CA GLY A 464 5.03 -16.90 -4.39
C GLY A 464 3.65 -17.52 -4.60
N ALA A 465 3.56 -18.85 -4.59
CA ALA A 465 2.30 -19.56 -4.72
C ALA A 465 1.32 -19.22 -3.58
N ALA A 466 1.80 -19.12 -2.34
CA ALA A 466 0.99 -18.73 -1.20
C ALA A 466 0.41 -17.30 -1.36
N GLN A 467 1.21 -16.34 -1.83
CA GLN A 467 0.72 -14.98 -2.10
C GLN A 467 -0.27 -14.93 -3.26
N MET A 468 -0.03 -15.71 -4.33
CA MET A 468 -0.96 -15.81 -5.45
C MET A 468 -2.29 -16.43 -5.06
N ALA A 469 -2.29 -17.49 -4.23
CA ALA A 469 -3.51 -18.11 -3.71
C ALA A 469 -4.34 -17.11 -2.90
N ARG A 470 -3.70 -16.34 -2.01
CA ARG A 470 -4.35 -15.25 -1.25
C ARG A 470 -4.88 -14.14 -2.15
N ALA A 471 -4.15 -13.77 -3.19
CA ALA A 471 -4.59 -12.79 -4.17
C ALA A 471 -5.83 -13.26 -4.95
N ILE A 472 -5.86 -14.54 -5.36
CA ILE A 472 -7.02 -15.15 -6.03
C ILE A 472 -8.23 -15.20 -5.08
N ALA A 473 -8.04 -15.62 -3.83
CA ALA A 473 -9.11 -15.70 -2.84
C ALA A 473 -9.71 -14.31 -2.51
N GLY A 474 -8.85 -13.29 -2.38
CA GLY A 474 -9.26 -11.90 -2.14
C GLY A 474 -9.75 -11.16 -3.40
N SER A 475 -9.75 -11.80 -4.57
CA SER A 475 -10.22 -11.20 -5.81
C SER A 475 -11.62 -11.74 -6.20
N PRO A 476 -12.62 -10.85 -6.27
CA PRO A 476 -13.93 -11.10 -6.88
C PRO A 476 -13.97 -11.76 -8.26
N ALA A 477 -12.99 -11.45 -9.09
CA ALA A 477 -12.90 -11.80 -10.50
C ALA A 477 -11.42 -11.73 -10.88
N PRO A 478 -10.61 -12.71 -10.44
CA PRO A 478 -9.17 -12.70 -10.66
C PRO A 478 -8.88 -12.75 -12.17
N PRO A 479 -8.06 -11.83 -12.71
CA PRO A 479 -7.61 -11.90 -14.09
C PRO A 479 -6.96 -13.24 -14.43
N ALA A 480 -7.13 -13.71 -15.67
CA ALA A 480 -6.59 -15.00 -16.11
C ALA A 480 -5.07 -15.17 -15.86
N TRP A 481 -4.30 -14.07 -15.86
CA TRP A 481 -2.86 -14.12 -15.60
C TRP A 481 -2.52 -14.58 -14.17
N TYR A 482 -3.41 -14.44 -13.17
CA TYR A 482 -3.13 -14.81 -11.77
C TYR A 482 -2.81 -16.31 -11.64
N GLN A 483 -3.38 -17.14 -12.51
CA GLN A 483 -3.15 -18.58 -12.48
C GLN A 483 -1.78 -18.96 -13.07
N PHE A 484 -1.16 -18.11 -13.89
CA PHE A 484 0.08 -18.45 -14.57
C PHE A 484 1.29 -18.56 -13.62
N PRO A 485 1.52 -17.64 -12.66
CA PRO A 485 2.57 -17.85 -11.65
C PRO A 485 2.33 -19.08 -10.77
N LEU A 486 1.08 -19.45 -10.47
CA LEU A 486 0.77 -20.70 -9.76
C LEU A 486 1.16 -21.93 -10.59
N PHE A 487 0.83 -21.92 -11.88
CA PHE A 487 1.26 -22.95 -12.82
C PHE A 487 2.77 -23.08 -12.86
N VAL A 488 3.49 -21.96 -13.00
CA VAL A 488 4.96 -21.94 -13.03
C VAL A 488 5.54 -22.50 -11.72
N ALA A 489 5.04 -22.05 -10.57
CA ALA A 489 5.48 -22.55 -9.27
C ALA A 489 5.27 -24.07 -9.17
N ALA A 490 4.09 -24.57 -9.54
CA ALA A 490 3.74 -25.99 -9.48
C ALA A 490 4.63 -26.85 -10.41
N VAL A 491 4.90 -26.41 -11.64
CA VAL A 491 5.83 -27.08 -12.54
C VAL A 491 7.23 -27.14 -11.92
N MET A 492 7.69 -26.02 -11.35
CA MET A 492 9.02 -25.93 -10.76
C MET A 492 9.17 -26.77 -9.48
N THR A 493 8.10 -26.95 -8.71
CA THR A 493 8.09 -27.80 -7.50
C THR A 493 7.71 -29.25 -7.78
N GLY A 494 7.36 -29.60 -9.03
CA GLY A 494 6.99 -30.96 -9.42
C GLY A 494 5.56 -31.38 -9.03
N ASP A 495 4.68 -30.44 -8.70
CA ASP A 495 3.28 -30.73 -8.39
C ASP A 495 2.44 -30.73 -9.68
N GLU A 496 2.37 -31.88 -10.33
CA GLU A 496 1.63 -32.05 -11.59
C GLU A 496 0.12 -31.82 -11.45
N ALA A 497 -0.46 -32.10 -10.28
CA ALA A 497 -1.88 -31.89 -10.04
C ALA A 497 -2.19 -30.38 -9.94
N ALA A 498 -1.41 -29.65 -9.16
CA ALA A 498 -1.52 -28.19 -9.06
C ALA A 498 -1.23 -27.52 -10.41
N ALA A 499 -0.22 -27.98 -11.16
CA ALA A 499 0.09 -27.46 -12.48
C ALA A 499 -1.09 -27.63 -13.46
N ARG A 500 -1.67 -28.83 -13.55
CA ARG A 500 -2.85 -29.09 -14.38
C ARG A 500 -4.05 -28.23 -13.96
N ASN A 501 -4.31 -28.13 -12.66
CA ASN A 501 -5.43 -27.34 -12.14
C ASN A 501 -5.27 -25.84 -12.44
N ALA A 502 -4.06 -25.28 -12.26
CA ALA A 502 -3.77 -23.89 -12.58
C ALA A 502 -3.88 -23.62 -14.09
N ALA A 503 -3.30 -24.49 -14.94
CA ALA A 503 -3.36 -24.35 -16.39
C ALA A 503 -4.81 -24.39 -16.94
N ALA A 504 -5.65 -25.27 -16.41
CA ALA A 504 -7.06 -25.38 -16.81
C ALA A 504 -7.87 -24.12 -16.48
N ARG A 505 -7.50 -23.39 -15.42
CA ARG A 505 -8.18 -22.16 -14.98
C ARG A 505 -7.74 -20.90 -15.73
N ILE A 506 -6.71 -20.96 -16.56
CA ILE A 506 -6.31 -19.83 -17.40
C ILE A 506 -7.22 -19.83 -18.64
N ASP A 507 -7.93 -18.73 -18.89
CA ASP A 507 -8.59 -18.47 -20.17
C ASP A 507 -7.55 -17.99 -21.20
N PRO A 508 -7.23 -18.78 -22.25
CA PRO A 508 -6.22 -18.41 -23.23
C PRO A 508 -6.64 -17.28 -24.17
N SER A 509 -7.94 -16.95 -24.23
CA SER A 509 -8.44 -15.81 -25.00
C SER A 509 -8.17 -14.48 -24.30
N GLU A 510 -8.16 -14.48 -22.96
CA GLU A 510 -7.79 -13.31 -22.15
C GLU A 510 -6.28 -13.21 -21.95
N PHE A 511 -5.60 -14.36 -21.86
CA PHE A 511 -4.17 -14.41 -21.57
C PHE A 511 -3.46 -15.46 -22.43
N ALA A 512 -2.77 -15.02 -23.49
CA ALA A 512 -2.18 -15.90 -24.50
C ALA A 512 -1.26 -16.99 -23.92
N MET A 513 -0.50 -16.70 -22.86
CA MET A 513 0.37 -17.69 -22.20
C MET A 513 -0.42 -18.84 -21.54
N GLY A 514 -1.74 -18.74 -21.45
CA GLY A 514 -2.62 -19.85 -21.09
C GLY A 514 -2.50 -21.03 -22.04
N HIS A 515 -2.34 -20.79 -23.35
CA HIS A 515 -2.08 -21.85 -24.31
C HIS A 515 -0.77 -22.58 -24.00
N LEU A 516 0.29 -21.83 -23.66
CA LEU A 516 1.59 -22.41 -23.30
C LEU A 516 1.49 -23.26 -22.02
N ALA A 517 0.78 -22.77 -21.00
CA ALA A 517 0.55 -23.52 -19.76
C ALA A 517 -0.24 -24.82 -20.01
N ARG A 518 -1.31 -24.74 -20.81
CA ARG A 518 -2.12 -25.92 -21.19
C ARG A 518 -1.33 -26.92 -22.03
N ALA A 519 -0.52 -26.43 -22.97
CA ALA A 519 0.33 -27.27 -23.81
C ALA A 519 1.32 -28.09 -22.96
N LEU A 520 1.99 -27.44 -22.01
CA LEU A 520 2.90 -28.11 -21.07
C LEU A 520 2.19 -29.09 -20.14
N ALA A 521 1.04 -28.71 -19.58
CA ALA A 521 0.24 -29.59 -18.72
C ALA A 521 -0.31 -30.81 -19.49
N ALA A 522 -0.67 -30.66 -20.76
CA ALA A 522 -1.08 -31.75 -21.64
C ALA A 522 0.09 -32.69 -21.97
N LYS A 523 1.26 -32.13 -22.27
CA LYS A 523 2.49 -32.88 -22.52
C LYS A 523 2.88 -33.73 -21.30
N GLN A 524 2.89 -33.15 -20.10
CA GLN A 524 3.19 -33.87 -18.85
C GLN A 524 2.21 -35.02 -18.61
N ALA A 525 0.94 -34.83 -18.98
CA ALA A 525 -0.09 -35.88 -18.92
C ALA A 525 -0.04 -36.90 -20.08
N GLY A 526 0.97 -36.86 -20.96
CA GLY A 526 1.09 -37.75 -22.12
C GLY A 526 0.14 -37.45 -23.28
N ARG A 527 -0.65 -36.37 -23.22
CA ARG A 527 -1.63 -35.97 -24.24
C ARG A 527 -0.99 -35.11 -25.32
N MET A 528 -0.08 -35.72 -26.09
CA MET A 528 0.74 -35.00 -27.08
C MET A 528 -0.05 -34.28 -28.18
N ALA A 529 -1.14 -34.86 -28.67
CA ALA A 529 -1.96 -34.23 -29.70
C ALA A 529 -2.60 -32.91 -29.23
N GLU A 530 -3.08 -32.89 -27.99
CA GLU A 530 -3.63 -31.69 -27.35
C GLU A 530 -2.53 -30.66 -27.08
N ALA A 531 -1.36 -31.11 -26.60
CA ALA A 531 -0.21 -30.24 -26.37
C ALA A 531 0.22 -29.50 -27.66
N GLN A 532 0.25 -30.23 -28.79
CA GLN A 532 0.58 -29.65 -30.09
C GLN A 532 -0.50 -28.69 -30.58
N SER A 533 -1.78 -29.00 -30.36
CA SER A 533 -2.91 -28.14 -30.70
C SER A 533 -2.85 -26.81 -29.95
N GLU A 534 -2.65 -26.84 -28.64
CA GLU A 534 -2.52 -25.64 -27.80
C GLU A 534 -1.31 -24.79 -28.20
N MET A 535 -0.16 -25.42 -28.45
CA MET A 535 1.03 -24.71 -28.95
C MET A 535 0.78 -24.07 -30.33
N THR A 536 0.06 -24.75 -31.22
CA THR A 536 -0.29 -24.20 -32.54
C THR A 536 -1.20 -22.99 -32.39
N ALA A 537 -2.25 -23.09 -31.56
CA ALA A 537 -3.15 -21.97 -31.27
C ALA A 537 -2.42 -20.75 -30.66
N PHE A 538 -1.44 -20.98 -29.78
CA PHE A 538 -0.58 -19.93 -29.25
C PHE A 538 0.16 -19.17 -30.36
N LEU A 539 0.80 -19.90 -31.28
CA LEU A 539 1.61 -19.31 -32.34
C LEU A 539 0.79 -18.70 -33.49
N GLU A 540 -0.45 -19.15 -33.69
CA GLU A 540 -1.38 -18.53 -34.65
C GLU A 540 -1.90 -17.18 -34.14
N ARG A 541 -2.23 -17.09 -32.85
CA ARG A 541 -2.68 -15.82 -32.24
C ARG A 541 -1.55 -14.82 -32.05
N ARG A 542 -0.31 -15.31 -31.91
CA ARG A 542 0.89 -14.48 -31.71
C ARG A 542 2.01 -14.90 -32.68
N PRO A 543 1.89 -14.58 -33.98
CA PRO A 543 2.89 -14.94 -34.97
C PRO A 543 4.27 -14.34 -34.68
N ASP A 544 4.28 -13.13 -34.09
CA ASP A 544 5.46 -12.43 -33.57
C ASP A 544 6.22 -13.25 -32.52
N MET A 545 5.49 -14.01 -31.71
CA MET A 545 6.05 -14.78 -30.60
C MET A 545 6.93 -15.94 -31.04
N ARG A 546 6.86 -16.38 -32.31
CA ARG A 546 7.79 -17.39 -32.86
C ARG A 546 9.25 -16.96 -32.71
N ARG A 547 9.54 -15.66 -32.85
CA ARG A 547 10.89 -15.10 -32.72
C ARG A 547 11.17 -14.54 -31.33
N GLU A 548 10.13 -14.09 -30.63
CA GLU A 548 10.25 -13.44 -29.32
C GLU A 548 10.00 -14.34 -28.12
N LEU A 549 9.72 -15.65 -28.32
CA LEU A 549 9.36 -16.57 -27.24
C LEU A 549 10.35 -16.53 -26.06
N ARG A 550 11.66 -16.63 -26.32
CA ARG A 550 12.67 -16.57 -25.25
C ARG A 550 12.60 -15.26 -24.46
N ARG A 551 12.45 -14.13 -25.15
CA ARG A 551 12.32 -12.81 -24.51
C ARG A 551 11.09 -12.77 -23.61
N GLU A 552 9.96 -13.28 -24.09
CA GLU A 552 8.71 -13.34 -23.33
C GLU A 552 8.81 -14.29 -22.12
N LEU A 553 9.48 -15.45 -22.28
CA LEU A 553 9.76 -16.37 -21.18
C LEU A 553 10.64 -15.70 -20.13
N VAL A 554 11.72 -15.01 -20.52
CA VAL A 554 12.56 -14.25 -19.57
C VAL A 554 11.73 -13.19 -18.84
N LEU A 555 10.90 -12.45 -19.57
CA LEU A 555 10.05 -11.40 -19.00
C LEU A 555 9.03 -11.92 -17.97
N ARG A 556 8.49 -13.12 -18.18
CA ARG A 556 7.40 -13.69 -17.35
C ARG A 556 7.85 -14.70 -16.32
N LEU A 557 8.96 -15.40 -16.56
CA LEU A 557 9.48 -16.46 -15.69
C LEU A 557 10.67 -16.01 -14.85
N GLY A 558 11.38 -14.96 -15.27
CA GLY A 558 12.51 -14.38 -14.53
C GLY A 558 13.69 -15.34 -14.42
N HIS A 559 13.77 -16.07 -13.30
CA HIS A 559 14.83 -16.98 -12.90
C HIS A 559 15.31 -17.89 -14.05
N GLY A 560 16.61 -17.79 -14.38
CA GLY A 560 17.24 -18.46 -15.55
C GLY A 560 16.93 -19.96 -15.65
N PRO A 561 17.11 -20.76 -14.59
CA PRO A 561 16.77 -22.18 -14.60
C PRO A 561 15.29 -22.47 -14.91
N THR A 562 14.38 -21.57 -14.53
CA THR A 562 12.95 -21.68 -14.87
C THR A 562 12.74 -21.49 -16.37
N VAL A 563 13.39 -20.47 -16.95
CA VAL A 563 13.34 -20.21 -18.40
C VAL A 563 13.91 -21.39 -19.18
N GLU A 564 15.10 -21.86 -18.82
CA GLU A 564 15.77 -22.99 -19.50
C GLU A 564 14.93 -24.26 -19.47
N ARG A 565 14.32 -24.58 -18.32
CA ARG A 565 13.41 -25.72 -18.20
C ARG A 565 12.21 -25.56 -19.13
N PHE A 566 11.57 -24.40 -19.15
CA PHE A 566 10.43 -24.15 -20.02
C PHE A 566 10.82 -24.22 -21.50
N GLU A 567 11.96 -23.65 -21.90
CA GLU A 567 12.47 -23.75 -23.27
C GLU A 567 12.67 -25.22 -23.69
N ALA A 568 13.31 -26.02 -22.84
CA ALA A 568 13.54 -27.44 -23.11
C ALA A 568 12.21 -28.21 -23.22
N GLU A 569 11.25 -27.93 -22.34
CA GLU A 569 9.94 -28.57 -22.34
C GLU A 569 9.14 -28.24 -23.61
N LEU A 570 9.19 -26.99 -24.06
CA LEU A 570 8.47 -26.48 -25.22
C LEU A 570 9.12 -26.88 -26.55
N ALA A 571 10.44 -27.10 -26.59
CA ALA A 571 11.16 -27.48 -27.81
C ALA A 571 10.61 -28.76 -28.48
N ALA A 572 10.03 -29.67 -27.69
CA ALA A 572 9.36 -30.86 -28.19
C ALA A 572 8.01 -30.57 -28.89
N LEU A 573 7.36 -29.45 -28.55
CA LEU A 573 6.04 -29.03 -29.04
C LEU A 573 6.13 -28.01 -30.19
N MET A 574 7.31 -27.48 -30.48
CA MET A 574 7.49 -26.54 -31.58
C MET A 574 7.31 -27.24 -32.94
N PRO A 575 6.48 -26.68 -33.85
CA PRO A 575 6.33 -27.16 -35.22
C PRO A 575 7.68 -27.42 -35.94
N GLN A 576 7.75 -28.45 -36.79
CA GLN A 576 9.02 -28.89 -37.40
C GLN A 576 9.66 -27.89 -38.38
N ASP A 577 8.87 -27.05 -39.02
CA ASP A 577 9.29 -25.91 -39.84
C ASP A 577 10.13 -24.89 -39.05
N ILE A 578 9.86 -24.75 -37.74
CA ILE A 578 10.62 -23.86 -36.84
C ILE A 578 11.96 -24.48 -36.42
N LYS A 579 12.04 -25.81 -36.28
CA LYS A 579 13.32 -26.51 -35.96
C LYS A 579 14.35 -26.37 -37.07
N ALA A 580 13.93 -26.08 -38.30
CA ALA A 580 14.78 -26.03 -39.50
C ALA A 580 15.20 -24.61 -39.92
N GLY A 581 14.81 -23.55 -39.20
CA GLY A 581 15.26 -22.17 -39.49
C GLY A 581 14.78 -21.59 -40.82
N ARG A 582 13.72 -22.11 -41.45
CA ARG A 582 13.17 -21.50 -42.68
C ARG A 582 12.31 -20.28 -42.34
N PRO A 583 12.49 -19.15 -43.05
CA PRO A 583 11.56 -18.03 -42.93
C PRO A 583 10.18 -18.43 -43.50
N PRO A 584 9.07 -17.90 -42.95
CA PRO A 584 7.74 -18.13 -43.51
C PRO A 584 7.63 -17.47 -44.88
N GLY A 585 7.04 -18.19 -45.83
CA GLY A 585 6.78 -17.73 -47.21
C GLY A 585 5.56 -16.84 -47.35
#